data_AF-A0A1V9YMG7-F1
#
_entry.id   AF-A0A1V9YMG7-F1
#
_cell.length_a   1.000
_cell.length_b   1.000
_cell.length_c   1.000
_cell.angle_alpha   90.00
_cell.angle_beta   90.00
_cell.angle_gamma   90.00
#
_symmetry.space_group_name_H-M   'P 1'
#
loop_
_entity.id
_entity.type
_entity.pdbx_description
1 polymer ?
#
loop_
_entity_poly.entity_id
_entity_poly.type
_entity_poly.pdbx_seq_one_letter_code
_entity_poly.pdbx_strand_id
1 'polypeptide(L)'
;MHWDRIRLINFPVDANDWIVHAVERSWPQGVQSTKHRPRAFEIKLGGYPWNPSGRSAVHGRQLMLEILIVLKRYGYVLHSSSDVSNSSSTCDTLFFRRDAPEANASMLALSTNSSDIFRLINAPAELGAVVHSLIERYWPRGLQRRTDDYAPGCIDFKMHGYP
;
A
#
# COMPACT_ATOMS: atom_id res chain seq x y z
N MET A 1 11.75 13.83 10.31
CA MET A 1 11.17 12.80 9.43
C MET A 1 9.70 13.15 9.21
N HIS A 2 9.20 13.08 7.97
CA HIS A 2 7.78 13.36 7.67
C HIS A 2 7.06 12.02 7.41
N TRP A 3 6.15 11.61 8.30
CA TRP A 3 5.47 10.31 8.22
C TRP A 3 4.05 10.38 7.64
N ASP A 4 3.72 11.50 7.01
CA ASP A 4 2.35 11.92 6.71
C ASP A 4 2.24 12.70 5.40
N ARG A 5 3.21 12.57 4.48
CA ARG A 5 3.23 13.34 3.23
C ARG A 5 3.44 12.46 2.00
N ILE A 6 2.78 12.83 0.92
CA ILE A 6 3.02 12.36 -0.45
C ILE A 6 3.44 13.56 -1.29
N ARG A 7 4.42 13.36 -2.17
CA ARG A 7 4.82 14.38 -3.14
C ARG A 7 4.78 13.81 -4.54
N LEU A 8 4.03 14.47 -5.41
CA LEU A 8 3.99 14.18 -6.84
C LEU A 8 4.98 15.12 -7.53
N ILE A 9 6.07 14.57 -8.04
CA ILE A 9 7.14 15.32 -8.71
C ILE A 9 7.05 15.02 -10.20
N ASN A 10 6.96 16.05 -11.04
CA ASN A 10 6.85 15.93 -12.51
C ASN A 10 5.67 15.08 -13.00
N PHE A 11 4.60 14.99 -12.21
CA PHE A 11 3.31 14.48 -12.68
C PHE A 11 2.50 15.60 -13.35
N PRO A 12 1.61 15.28 -14.32
CA PRO A 12 0.67 16.24 -14.89
C PRO A 12 -0.25 16.77 -13.80
N VAL A 13 -0.80 17.97 -13.99
CA VAL A 13 -1.65 18.63 -12.97
C VAL A 13 -2.88 17.77 -12.64
N ASP A 14 -3.49 17.14 -13.63
CA ASP A 14 -4.63 16.24 -13.44
C ASP A 14 -4.31 15.12 -12.45
N ALA A 15 -3.04 14.63 -12.47
CA ALA A 15 -2.28 14.05 -11.35
C ALA A 15 -2.93 14.09 -9.97
N ASN A 16 -3.10 15.34 -9.57
CA ASN A 16 -3.36 15.75 -8.21
C ASN A 16 -4.73 15.23 -7.78
N ASP A 17 -5.73 15.37 -8.64
CA ASP A 17 -7.11 15.08 -8.28
C ASP A 17 -7.33 13.58 -8.11
N TRP A 18 -6.89 12.76 -9.06
CA TRP A 18 -7.12 11.31 -8.95
C TRP A 18 -6.29 10.66 -7.85
N ILE A 19 -5.12 11.22 -7.49
CA ILE A 19 -4.36 10.75 -6.33
C ILE A 19 -4.98 11.23 -5.01
N VAL A 20 -5.51 12.45 -4.95
CA VAL A 20 -6.28 12.93 -3.77
C VAL A 20 -7.50 12.04 -3.55
N HIS A 21 -8.28 11.73 -4.59
CA HIS A 21 -9.41 10.81 -4.48
C HIS A 21 -8.97 9.40 -4.05
N ALA A 22 -7.82 8.90 -4.55
CA ALA A 22 -7.27 7.62 -4.12
C ALA A 22 -6.98 7.62 -2.60
N VAL A 23 -6.39 8.71 -2.08
CA VAL A 23 -6.13 8.88 -0.65
C VAL A 23 -7.44 8.87 0.14
N GLU A 24 -8.42 9.68 -0.24
CA GLU A 24 -9.70 9.79 0.48
C GLU A 24 -10.47 8.47 0.55
N ARG A 25 -10.36 7.64 -0.49
CA ARG A 25 -11.02 6.33 -0.56
C ARG A 25 -10.38 5.25 0.31
N SER A 26 -9.08 5.37 0.57
CA SER A 26 -8.27 4.25 1.11
C SER A 26 -7.63 4.55 2.47
N TRP A 27 -7.59 5.83 2.87
CA TRP A 27 -7.01 6.25 4.13
C TRP A 27 -8.08 6.86 5.06
N PRO A 28 -8.40 6.23 6.22
CA PRO A 28 -9.50 6.67 7.07
C PRO A 28 -9.41 8.11 7.59
N GLN A 29 -8.19 8.62 7.79
CA GLN A 29 -7.95 9.99 8.26
C GLN A 29 -7.86 11.01 7.11
N GLY A 30 -7.94 10.54 5.85
CA GLY A 30 -8.06 11.36 4.66
C GLY A 30 -6.91 12.34 4.41
N VAL A 31 -7.21 13.33 3.57
CA VAL A 31 -6.32 14.45 3.25
C VAL A 31 -6.50 15.55 4.29
N GLN A 32 -5.41 15.96 4.93
CA GLN A 32 -5.40 17.09 5.85
C GLN A 32 -5.21 18.42 5.12
N SER A 33 -4.32 18.46 4.12
CA SER A 33 -4.15 19.64 3.26
C SER A 33 -3.38 19.31 1.98
N THR A 34 -3.52 20.17 0.98
CA THR A 34 -2.75 20.12 -0.28
C THR A 34 -1.97 21.41 -0.47
N LYS A 35 -0.83 21.32 -1.17
CA LYS A 35 0.01 22.49 -1.45
C LYS A 35 0.76 22.35 -2.77
N HIS A 36 0.61 23.34 -3.64
CA HIS A 36 1.46 23.49 -4.81
C HIS A 36 2.85 23.98 -4.41
N ARG A 37 3.89 23.32 -4.93
CA ARG A 37 5.30 23.69 -4.81
C ARG A 37 5.87 23.87 -6.23
N PRO A 38 7.00 24.59 -6.41
CA PRO A 38 7.53 24.90 -7.73
C PRO A 38 7.75 23.71 -8.68
N ARG A 39 8.00 22.50 -8.14
CA ARG A 39 8.21 21.27 -8.93
C ARG A 39 7.44 20.06 -8.40
N ALA A 40 6.49 20.31 -7.51
CA ALA A 40 5.76 19.22 -6.86
C ALA A 40 4.37 19.64 -6.43
N PHE A 41 3.47 18.67 -6.37
CA PHE A 41 2.24 18.77 -5.61
C PHE A 41 2.40 17.96 -4.32
N GLU A 42 2.14 18.59 -3.18
CA GLU A 42 2.31 17.96 -1.87
C GLU A 42 0.94 17.73 -1.23
N ILE A 43 0.70 16.49 -0.79
CA ILE A 43 -0.49 16.07 -0.06
C ILE A 43 -0.04 15.77 1.37
N LYS A 44 -0.64 16.44 2.35
CA LYS A 44 -0.49 16.13 3.77
C LYS A 44 -1.69 15.27 4.19
N LEU A 45 -1.38 14.13 4.78
CA LEU A 45 -2.34 13.11 5.21
C LEU A 45 -2.69 13.34 6.69
N GLY A 46 -3.92 13.02 7.10
CA GLY A 46 -4.25 12.94 8.51
C GLY A 46 -3.54 11.76 9.17
N GLY A 47 -3.03 11.89 10.40
CA GLY A 47 -2.31 10.80 11.08
C GLY A 47 -0.94 10.48 10.48
N TYR A 48 -0.49 9.23 10.61
CA TYR A 48 0.90 8.82 10.28
C TYR A 48 0.94 7.49 9.49
N PRO A 49 0.48 7.47 8.21
CA PRO A 49 0.42 6.25 7.41
C PRO A 49 1.79 5.60 7.14
N TRP A 50 2.89 6.37 7.19
CA TRP A 50 4.25 5.87 6.98
C TRP A 50 4.96 5.43 8.26
N ASN A 51 4.33 5.61 9.40
CA ASN A 51 4.75 5.00 10.67
C ASN A 51 3.54 4.38 11.38
N PRO A 52 2.88 3.40 10.76
CA PRO A 52 1.61 2.91 11.25
C PRO A 52 1.79 1.81 12.30
N SER A 53 0.79 1.65 13.16
CA SER A 53 0.70 0.55 14.12
C SER A 53 -0.68 -0.12 14.10
N GLY A 54 -0.72 -1.40 14.47
CA GLY A 54 -1.96 -2.19 14.52
C GLY A 54 -2.74 -2.15 13.20
N ARG A 55 -4.05 -1.83 13.28
CA ARG A 55 -4.93 -1.74 12.09
C ARG A 55 -4.50 -0.66 11.10
N SER A 56 -3.85 0.42 11.57
CA SER A 56 -3.35 1.48 10.69
C SER A 56 -2.32 0.95 9.69
N ALA A 57 -1.59 -0.12 10.04
CA ALA A 57 -0.60 -0.73 9.15
C ALA A 57 -1.23 -1.43 7.93
N VAL A 58 -2.48 -1.90 8.06
CA VAL A 58 -3.26 -2.42 6.92
C VAL A 58 -3.71 -1.26 6.04
N HIS A 59 -4.29 -0.23 6.63
CA HIS A 59 -4.76 0.94 5.90
C HIS A 59 -3.63 1.68 5.16
N GLY A 60 -2.42 1.77 5.73
CA GLY A 60 -1.26 2.33 5.02
C GLY A 60 -0.85 1.51 3.79
N ARG A 61 -0.99 0.18 3.83
CA ARG A 61 -0.76 -0.69 2.67
C ARG A 61 -1.88 -0.56 1.64
N GLN A 62 -3.13 -0.47 2.08
CA GLN A 62 -4.29 -0.20 1.20
C GLN A 62 -4.18 1.15 0.50
N LEU A 63 -3.71 2.17 1.22
CA LEU A 63 -3.41 3.49 0.66
C LEU A 63 -2.41 3.39 -0.49
N MET A 64 -1.27 2.75 -0.27
CA MET A 64 -0.28 2.57 -1.33
C MET A 64 -0.81 1.74 -2.48
N LEU A 65 -1.56 0.68 -2.19
CA LEU A 65 -2.15 -0.19 -3.21
C LEU A 65 -3.14 0.58 -4.10
N GLU A 66 -4.03 1.39 -3.52
CA GLU A 66 -4.98 2.20 -4.27
C GLU A 66 -4.25 3.25 -5.13
N ILE A 67 -3.23 3.93 -4.59
CA ILE A 67 -2.40 4.87 -5.37
C ILE A 67 -1.77 4.17 -6.58
N LEU A 68 -1.18 2.98 -6.39
CA LEU A 68 -0.56 2.22 -7.48
C LEU A 68 -1.58 1.75 -8.53
N ILE A 69 -2.77 1.32 -8.09
CA ILE A 69 -3.86 0.93 -9.00
C ILE A 69 -4.30 2.12 -9.83
N VAL A 70 -4.54 3.29 -9.21
CA VAL A 70 -4.99 4.48 -9.93
C VAL A 70 -3.89 4.96 -10.89
N LEU A 71 -2.62 4.99 -10.48
CA LEU A 71 -1.48 5.25 -11.37
C LEU A 71 -1.49 4.34 -12.59
N LYS A 72 -1.68 3.03 -12.39
CA LYS A 72 -1.74 2.07 -13.49
C LYS A 72 -2.94 2.31 -14.43
N ARG A 73 -4.11 2.70 -13.89
CA ARG A 73 -5.28 3.08 -14.70
C ARG A 73 -5.01 4.26 -15.62
N TYR A 74 -4.14 5.17 -15.23
CA TYR A 74 -3.73 6.33 -16.04
C TYR A 74 -2.43 6.10 -16.84
N GLY A 75 -1.95 4.86 -16.93
CA GLY A 75 -0.77 4.53 -17.75
C GLY A 75 0.55 4.91 -17.08
N TYR A 76 0.62 4.84 -15.75
CA TYR A 76 1.85 4.96 -14.98
C TYR A 76 2.20 3.62 -14.35
N VAL A 77 3.30 3.03 -14.79
CA VAL A 77 3.80 1.75 -14.28
C VAL A 77 5.03 2.01 -13.42
N LEU A 78 5.05 1.41 -12.23
CA LEU A 78 6.21 1.49 -11.33
C LEU A 78 7.43 0.91 -12.05
N HIS A 79 8.48 1.72 -12.18
CA HIS A 79 9.73 1.33 -12.82
C HIS A 79 10.78 0.93 -11.79
N SER A 80 10.93 1.71 -10.72
CA SER A 80 11.86 1.44 -9.63
C SER A 80 11.44 2.16 -8.35
N SER A 81 11.97 1.70 -7.22
CA SER A 81 11.91 2.37 -5.93
C SER A 81 13.32 2.58 -5.42
N SER A 82 13.58 3.72 -4.78
CA SER A 82 14.87 3.99 -4.15
C SER A 82 14.71 4.86 -2.91
N ASP A 83 15.52 4.60 -1.90
CA ASP A 83 15.72 5.51 -0.77
C ASP A 83 16.74 6.57 -1.21
N VAL A 84 16.28 7.55 -1.99
CA VAL A 84 17.13 8.64 -2.49
C VAL A 84 17.09 9.78 -1.49
N SER A 85 17.72 9.63 -0.33
CA SER A 85 17.98 10.81 0.50
C SER A 85 19.35 10.76 1.19
N ASN A 86 20.13 11.81 0.95
CA ASN A 86 21.35 12.15 1.71
C ASN A 86 21.04 13.07 2.90
N SER A 87 19.81 13.01 3.44
CA SER A 87 19.35 13.87 4.53
C SER A 87 18.64 13.02 5.58
N SER A 88 18.64 13.48 6.84
CA SER A 88 18.03 12.80 8.00
C SER A 88 16.51 12.60 7.94
N SER A 89 15.89 12.81 6.78
CA SER A 89 14.50 12.47 6.49
C SER A 89 14.45 11.60 5.24
N THR A 90 14.75 10.31 5.40
CA THR A 90 14.52 9.31 4.36
C THR A 90 13.05 9.28 3.99
N CYS A 91 12.79 9.35 2.69
CA CYS A 91 11.48 9.18 2.09
C CYS A 91 11.71 8.27 0.91
N ASP A 92 11.00 7.15 0.87
CA ASP A 92 11.02 6.27 -0.30
C ASP A 92 10.55 7.05 -1.52
N THR A 93 11.34 6.98 -2.59
CA THR A 93 11.00 7.59 -3.88
C THR A 93 10.63 6.50 -4.86
N LEU A 94 9.43 6.60 -5.42
CA LEU A 94 8.93 5.71 -6.46
C LEU A 94 9.03 6.40 -7.82
N PHE A 95 9.68 5.74 -8.78
CA PHE A 95 9.82 6.21 -10.14
C PHE A 95 8.84 5.47 -11.03
N PHE A 96 8.10 6.24 -11.84
CA PHE A 96 7.10 5.70 -12.76
C PHE A 96 7.50 6.01 -14.19
N ARG A 97 7.28 5.03 -15.08
CA ARG A 97 7.35 5.25 -16.52
C ARG A 97 5.94 5.35 -17.10
N ARG A 98 5.82 6.05 -18.22
CA ARG A 98 4.59 6.05 -19.01
C ARG A 98 4.42 4.72 -19.75
N ASP A 99 3.17 4.26 -19.78
CA ASP A 99 2.70 3.09 -20.52
C ASP A 99 1.24 3.30 -20.96
N ALA A 100 0.66 2.32 -21.64
CA ALA A 100 -0.76 2.32 -21.99
C ALA A 100 -1.64 2.30 -20.72
N PRO A 101 -2.70 3.14 -20.65
CA PRO A 101 -3.69 3.09 -19.58
C PRO A 101 -4.39 1.72 -19.45
N GLU A 102 -4.52 1.20 -18.24
CA GLU A 102 -5.20 -0.08 -17.95
C GLU A 102 -6.50 0.16 -17.17
N ALA A 103 -7.64 0.28 -17.87
CA ALA A 103 -8.93 0.62 -17.25
C ALA A 103 -9.32 -0.29 -16.07
N ASN A 104 -9.06 -1.59 -16.22
CA ASN A 104 -9.41 -2.62 -15.22
C ASN A 104 -8.21 -3.02 -14.34
N ALA A 105 -7.30 -2.08 -14.05
CA ALA A 105 -6.15 -2.39 -13.21
C ALA A 105 -6.57 -2.94 -11.83
N SER A 106 -5.96 -4.06 -11.46
CA SER A 106 -6.13 -4.73 -10.17
C SER A 106 -4.77 -5.11 -9.60
N MET A 107 -4.60 -4.90 -8.29
CA MET A 107 -3.42 -5.33 -7.55
C MET A 107 -3.86 -5.84 -6.19
N LEU A 108 -3.07 -6.74 -5.61
CA LEU A 108 -3.17 -7.17 -4.22
C LEU A 108 -1.84 -6.92 -3.53
N ALA A 109 -1.84 -6.85 -2.20
CA ALA A 109 -0.62 -6.79 -1.42
C ALA A 109 -0.46 -8.06 -0.57
N LEU A 110 0.78 -8.56 -0.55
CA LEU A 110 1.24 -9.59 0.37
C LEU A 110 2.10 -8.89 1.42
N SER A 111 1.92 -9.24 2.69
CA SER A 111 2.77 -8.73 3.77
C SER A 111 3.11 -9.84 4.73
N THR A 112 4.36 -9.91 5.14
CA THR A 112 4.71 -10.50 6.43
C THR A 112 4.52 -9.43 7.50
N ASN A 113 4.11 -9.83 8.69
CA ASN A 113 3.92 -8.93 9.82
C ASN A 113 4.27 -9.66 11.11
N SER A 114 4.87 -8.95 12.07
CA SER A 114 5.47 -9.59 13.23
C SER A 114 6.44 -10.70 12.78
N SER A 115 6.57 -11.76 13.57
CA SER A 115 7.43 -12.89 13.27
C SER A 115 6.70 -14.10 12.69
N ASP A 116 5.37 -14.08 12.63
CA ASP A 116 4.58 -15.28 12.35
C ASP A 116 3.25 -15.03 11.62
N ILE A 117 3.03 -13.82 11.07
CA ILE A 117 1.80 -13.50 10.35
C ILE A 117 2.12 -13.27 8.87
N PHE A 118 1.50 -14.07 8.00
CA PHE A 118 1.37 -13.79 6.58
C PHE A 118 0.00 -13.15 6.32
N ARG A 119 -0.04 -12.12 5.48
CA ARG A 119 -1.25 -11.31 5.26
C ARG A 119 -1.50 -11.09 3.78
N LEU A 120 -2.76 -11.27 3.38
CA LEU A 120 -3.32 -10.87 2.10
C LEU A 120 -4.13 -9.58 2.27
N ILE A 121 -3.97 -8.64 1.34
CA ILE A 121 -4.75 -7.39 1.30
C ILE A 121 -5.28 -7.20 -0.12
N ASN A 122 -6.57 -6.94 -0.24
CA ASN A 122 -7.29 -6.77 -1.51
C ASN A 122 -7.11 -7.98 -2.45
N ALA A 123 -7.04 -9.19 -1.86
CA ALA A 123 -6.93 -10.42 -2.62
C ALA A 123 -8.31 -10.93 -3.07
N PRO A 124 -8.40 -11.59 -4.24
CA PRO A 124 -9.58 -12.35 -4.61
C PRO A 124 -9.96 -13.37 -3.53
N ALA A 125 -11.26 -13.61 -3.33
CA ALA A 125 -11.78 -14.42 -2.23
C ALA A 125 -11.21 -15.86 -2.26
N GLU A 126 -10.96 -16.39 -3.45
CA GLU A 126 -10.44 -17.74 -3.68
C GLU A 126 -9.01 -17.89 -3.15
N LEU A 127 -8.22 -16.80 -3.17
CA LEU A 127 -6.81 -16.83 -2.80
C LEU A 127 -6.62 -17.15 -1.32
N GLY A 128 -7.61 -16.83 -0.46
CA GLY A 128 -7.56 -17.16 0.96
C GLY A 128 -7.54 -18.68 1.21
N ALA A 129 -8.32 -19.44 0.45
CA ALA A 129 -8.31 -20.89 0.53
C ALA A 129 -7.00 -21.49 -0.04
N VAL A 130 -6.52 -20.95 -1.16
CA VAL A 130 -5.25 -21.38 -1.77
C VAL A 130 -4.08 -21.20 -0.82
N VAL A 131 -3.94 -20.02 -0.21
CA VAL A 131 -2.85 -19.73 0.74
C VAL A 131 -2.94 -20.61 1.98
N HIS A 132 -4.14 -20.85 2.51
CA HIS A 132 -4.33 -21.79 3.62
C HIS A 132 -3.77 -23.18 3.29
N SER A 133 -4.14 -23.74 2.12
CA SER A 133 -3.64 -25.05 1.70
C SER A 133 -2.13 -25.07 1.48
N LEU A 134 -1.53 -23.98 0.99
CA LEU A 134 -0.08 -23.86 0.83
C LEU A 134 0.65 -23.84 2.17
N ILE A 135 0.11 -23.14 3.17
CA ILE A 135 0.68 -23.11 4.52
C ILE A 135 0.64 -24.51 5.14
N GLU A 136 -0.51 -25.18 5.15
CA GLU A 136 -0.63 -26.55 5.69
C GLU A 136 0.28 -27.55 4.98
N ARG A 137 0.52 -27.37 3.68
CA ARG A 137 1.36 -28.27 2.89
C ARG A 137 2.86 -28.04 3.07
N TYR A 138 3.30 -26.79 3.15
CA TYR A 138 4.71 -26.43 3.05
C TYR A 138 5.31 -25.86 4.34
N TRP A 139 4.49 -25.53 5.34
CA TRP A 139 4.94 -25.13 6.66
C TRP A 139 4.68 -26.26 7.66
N PRO A 140 5.70 -27.06 8.06
CA PRO A 140 5.50 -28.26 8.86
C PRO A 140 4.81 -28.04 10.22
N ARG A 141 4.90 -26.83 10.76
CA ARG A 141 4.23 -26.46 12.02
C ARG A 141 2.77 -26.04 11.82
N GLY A 142 2.33 -25.85 10.59
CA GLY A 142 0.94 -25.55 10.22
C GLY A 142 0.46 -24.14 10.57
N LEU A 143 -0.81 -23.88 10.25
CA LEU A 143 -1.49 -22.65 10.57
C LEU A 143 -1.96 -22.67 12.04
N GLN A 144 -1.64 -21.61 12.77
CA GLN A 144 -2.17 -21.41 14.11
C GLN A 144 -3.56 -20.77 14.09
N ARG A 145 -3.77 -19.74 13.27
CA ARG A 145 -5.04 -19.00 13.20
C ARG A 145 -5.22 -18.28 11.87
N ARG A 146 -6.43 -18.35 11.32
CA ARG A 146 -6.89 -17.47 10.23
C ARG A 146 -7.79 -16.36 10.78
N THR A 147 -7.69 -15.14 10.27
CA THR A 147 -8.56 -14.00 10.62
C THR A 147 -8.93 -13.22 9.37
N ASP A 148 -10.21 -13.16 9.02
CA ASP A 148 -10.70 -12.48 7.79
C ASP A 148 -11.31 -11.10 8.08
N ASP A 149 -11.40 -10.68 9.35
CA ASP A 149 -12.11 -9.48 9.80
C ASP A 149 -11.22 -8.46 10.53
N TYR A 150 -9.89 -8.62 10.49
CA TYR A 150 -8.96 -7.70 11.15
C TYR A 150 -9.07 -6.26 10.64
N ALA A 151 -9.26 -6.13 9.32
CA ALA A 151 -9.60 -4.91 8.59
C ALA A 151 -10.30 -5.30 7.27
N PRO A 152 -11.12 -4.42 6.66
CA PRO A 152 -11.82 -4.74 5.41
C PRO A 152 -10.85 -5.18 4.30
N GLY A 153 -11.15 -6.29 3.62
CA GLY A 153 -10.33 -6.81 2.52
C GLY A 153 -8.97 -7.37 2.96
N CYS A 154 -8.80 -7.73 4.24
CA CYS A 154 -7.57 -8.27 4.79
C CYS A 154 -7.78 -9.69 5.33
N ILE A 155 -6.88 -10.62 5.00
CA ILE A 155 -6.86 -11.97 5.56
C ILE A 155 -5.50 -12.22 6.21
N ASP A 156 -5.50 -12.53 7.50
CA ASP A 156 -4.32 -12.90 8.26
C ASP A 156 -4.22 -14.40 8.44
N PHE A 157 -3.01 -14.91 8.25
CA PHE A 157 -2.59 -16.28 8.51
C PHE A 157 -1.49 -16.24 9.55
N LYS A 158 -1.84 -16.45 10.82
CA LYS A 158 -0.88 -16.66 11.89
C LYS A 158 -0.39 -18.09 11.82
N MET A 159 0.91 -18.29 11.64
CA MET A 159 1.56 -19.58 11.49
C MET A 159 2.25 -19.97 12.81
N HIS A 160 2.40 -21.25 13.09
CA HIS A 160 3.14 -21.68 14.28
C HIS A 160 4.66 -21.48 14.12
N GLY A 161 5.31 -20.83 15.08
CA GLY A 161 6.77 -20.65 15.09
C GLY A 161 7.23 -19.36 14.41
N TYR A 162 8.36 -19.42 13.71
CA TYR A 162 9.02 -18.28 13.06
C TYR A 162 9.28 -18.64 11.58
N PRO A 163 8.25 -18.57 10.71
CA PRO A 163 8.35 -18.86 9.27
C PRO A 163 9.27 -17.93 8.48
#